data_AF-A0A354IYX0-F1
#
_entry.id   AF-A0A354IYX0-F1
#
_cell.length_a   1.000
_cell.length_b   1.000
_cell.length_c   1.000
_cell.angle_alpha   90.00
_cell.angle_beta   90.00
_cell.angle_gamma   90.00
#
_symmetry.space_group_name_H-M   'P 1'
#
loop_
_entity.id
_entity.type
_entity.pdbx_description
1 polymer ?
#
loop_
_entity_poly.entity_id
_entity_poly.type
_entity_poly.pdbx_seq_one_letter_code
_entity_poly.pdbx_strand_id
1 'polypeptide(L)'
;MTAMDEEKFWALMRRAKLLTSDYGSGYITGLRRLFHGERFGNPDELAILAARKDERARGYHDGLAGRDPAPLRHRPPLPPDAPRSDRHPRSVRLSDEHWAKLRRLGTDWLERAIDGADETEPGNAR
;
A
#
# COMPACT_ATOMS: atom_id res chain seq x y z
N MET A 1 21.63 8.84 23.87
CA MET A 1 20.78 8.39 22.76
C MET A 1 19.37 8.29 23.30
N THR A 2 18.46 9.17 22.87
CA THR A 2 17.06 9.14 23.30
C THR A 2 16.39 7.90 22.70
N ALA A 3 16.24 6.86 23.52
CA ALA A 3 15.43 5.70 23.16
C ALA A 3 14.02 6.21 22.80
N MET A 4 13.48 5.71 21.69
CA MET A 4 12.12 6.02 21.27
C MET A 4 11.12 5.60 22.35
N ASP A 5 10.14 6.45 22.62
CA ASP A 5 9.05 6.17 23.57
C ASP A 5 8.22 4.95 23.12
N GLU A 6 7.78 4.13 24.09
CA GLU A 6 7.02 2.90 23.83
C GLU A 6 5.66 3.16 23.17
N GLU A 7 4.96 4.22 23.57
CA GLU A 7 3.68 4.61 22.94
C GLU A 7 3.90 4.95 21.47
N LYS A 8 4.97 5.71 21.19
CA LYS A 8 5.37 6.07 19.82
C LYS A 8 5.76 4.82 19.02
N PHE A 9 6.50 3.89 19.61
CA PHE A 9 6.84 2.62 18.98
C PHE A 9 5.58 1.85 18.55
N TRP A 10 4.61 1.67 19.45
CA TRP A 10 3.39 0.95 19.14
C TRP A 10 2.52 1.66 18.11
N ALA A 11 2.45 3.00 18.16
CA ALA A 11 1.75 3.79 17.15
C ALA A 11 2.34 3.59 15.74
N LEU A 12 3.67 3.68 15.61
CA LEU A 12 4.37 3.47 14.33
C LEU A 12 4.29 2.01 13.86
N MET A 13 4.39 1.05 14.78
CA MET A 13 4.20 -0.38 14.49
C MET A 13 2.81 -0.67 13.90
N ARG A 14 1.75 -0.09 14.50
CA ARG A 14 0.38 -0.26 14.00
C ARG A 14 0.24 0.32 12.59
N ARG A 15 0.78 1.51 12.33
CA ARG A 15 0.77 2.14 11.00
C ARG A 15 1.54 1.31 9.96
N ALA A 16 2.73 0.84 10.31
CA ALA A 16 3.55 0.05 9.40
C ALA A 16 2.94 -1.31 9.05
N LYS A 17 2.19 -1.93 9.98
CA LYS A 17 1.45 -3.18 9.72
C LYS A 17 0.34 -3.03 8.68
N LEU A 18 -0.17 -1.82 8.44
CA LEU A 18 -1.15 -1.55 7.39
C LEU A 18 -0.51 -1.51 5.99
N LEU A 19 0.82 -1.42 5.91
CA LEU A 19 1.56 -1.38 4.67
C LEU A 19 1.88 -2.82 4.25
N THR A 20 1.10 -3.36 3.32
CA THR A 20 1.24 -4.74 2.80
C THR A 20 2.46 -4.93 1.88
N SER A 21 3.22 -3.88 1.61
CA SER A 21 4.44 -3.88 0.79
C SER A 21 5.71 -4.28 1.54
N ASP A 22 6.77 -4.60 0.79
CA ASP A 22 8.13 -4.82 1.31
C ASP A 22 8.65 -3.63 2.14
N TYR A 23 8.17 -2.41 1.86
CA TYR A 23 8.44 -1.22 2.66
C TYR A 23 8.06 -1.41 4.12
N GLY A 24 6.83 -1.89 4.38
CA GLY A 24 6.29 -2.08 5.73
C GLY A 24 7.12 -3.09 6.51
N SER A 25 7.49 -4.20 5.87
CA SER A 25 8.37 -5.22 6.43
C SER A 25 9.76 -4.68 6.80
N GLY A 26 10.35 -3.87 5.91
CA GLY A 26 11.60 -3.17 6.18
C GLY A 26 11.47 -2.20 7.36
N TYR A 27 10.42 -1.38 7.34
CA TYR A 27 10.14 -0.38 8.36
C TYR A 27 9.98 -0.97 9.74
N ILE A 28 9.21 -2.05 9.88
CA ILE A 28 9.06 -2.77 11.15
C ILE A 28 10.42 -3.26 11.65
N THR A 29 11.27 -3.76 10.77
CA THR A 29 12.62 -4.25 11.11
C THR A 29 13.49 -3.11 11.65
N GLY A 30 13.52 -1.97 10.96
CA GLY A 30 14.29 -0.79 11.38
C GLY A 30 13.77 -0.20 12.70
N LEU A 31 12.45 -0.13 12.85
CA LEU A 31 11.79 0.39 14.05
C LEU A 31 12.08 -0.48 15.28
N ARG A 32 12.07 -1.81 15.11
CA ARG A 32 12.47 -2.75 16.19
C ARG A 32 13.93 -2.62 16.55
N ARG A 33 14.82 -2.39 15.56
CA ARG A 33 16.24 -2.11 15.82
C ARG A 33 16.43 -0.80 16.57
N LEU A 34 15.67 0.24 16.24
CA LEU A 34 15.69 1.52 16.95
C LEU A 34 15.21 1.37 18.41
N PHE A 35 14.15 0.60 18.66
CA PHE A 35 13.55 0.44 19.99
C PHE A 35 14.31 -0.54 20.89
N HIS A 36 14.65 -1.72 20.39
CA HIS A 36 15.32 -2.78 21.17
C HIS A 36 16.85 -2.71 21.11
N GLY A 37 17.41 -1.82 20.29
CA GLY A 37 18.84 -1.66 20.11
C GLY A 37 19.51 -2.89 19.50
N GLU A 38 20.76 -3.14 19.89
CA GLU A 38 21.59 -4.17 19.26
C GLU A 38 21.10 -5.61 19.47
N ARG A 39 20.18 -5.81 20.42
CA ARG A 39 19.61 -7.12 20.74
C ARG A 39 18.66 -7.65 19.66
N PHE A 40 18.25 -6.82 18.71
CA PHE A 40 17.30 -7.22 17.67
C PHE A 40 17.96 -7.34 16.28
N GLY A 41 17.78 -8.51 15.66
CA GLY A 41 18.26 -8.83 14.31
C GLY A 41 19.71 -9.29 14.27
N ASN A 42 20.07 -10.04 13.23
CA ASN A 42 21.45 -10.42 12.95
C ASN A 42 22.18 -9.23 12.29
N PRO A 43 23.32 -8.75 12.85
CA PRO A 43 24.05 -7.61 12.28
C PRO A 43 24.44 -7.82 10.81
N ASP A 44 24.77 -9.03 10.38
CA ASP A 44 25.15 -9.31 8.99
C ASP A 44 23.96 -9.19 8.04
N GLU A 45 22.80 -9.71 8.44
CA GLU A 45 21.57 -9.59 7.67
C GLU A 45 21.08 -8.14 7.60
N LEU A 46 21.23 -7.40 8.70
CA LEU A 46 20.91 -5.98 8.76
C LEU A 46 21.87 -5.15 7.91
N ALA A 47 23.15 -5.50 7.83
CA ALA A 47 24.11 -4.86 6.95
C ALA A 47 23.77 -5.09 5.47
N ILE A 48 23.40 -6.32 5.10
CA ILE A 48 22.92 -6.64 3.75
C ILE A 48 21.65 -5.85 3.43
N LEU A 49 20.70 -5.80 4.37
CA LEU A 49 19.47 -5.04 4.22
C LEU A 49 19.72 -3.53 4.09
N ALA A 50 20.64 -2.98 4.87
CA ALA A 50 21.01 -1.57 4.84
C ALA A 50 21.68 -1.17 3.52
N ALA A 51 22.45 -2.06 2.91
CA ALA A 51 23.17 -1.83 1.66
C ALA A 51 22.29 -1.93 0.40
N ARG A 52 21.11 -2.56 0.51
CA ARG A 52 20.14 -2.68 -0.58
C ARG A 52 19.55 -1.32 -0.95
N LYS A 53 19.00 -1.24 -2.18
CA LYS A 53 18.30 -0.05 -2.72
C LYS A 53 16.83 -0.31 -3.04
N ASP A 54 16.33 -1.47 -2.62
CA ASP A 54 14.95 -1.88 -2.82
C ASP A 54 14.00 -1.17 -1.84
N GLU A 55 12.71 -1.44 -2.00
CA GLU A 55 11.67 -0.86 -1.15
C GLU A 55 11.82 -1.25 0.33
N ARG A 56 12.25 -2.48 0.57
CA ARG A 56 12.51 -3.01 1.91
C ARG A 56 13.64 -2.24 2.61
N ALA A 57 14.75 -1.96 1.92
CA ALA A 57 15.85 -1.17 2.47
C ALA A 57 15.41 0.26 2.81
N ARG A 58 14.60 0.89 1.95
CA ARG A 58 14.04 2.23 2.24
C ARG A 58 13.19 2.20 3.51
N GLY A 59 12.31 1.22 3.64
CA GLY A 59 11.52 1.01 4.85
C GLY A 59 12.42 0.86 6.08
N TYR A 60 13.43 0.01 6.00
CA TYR A 60 14.40 -0.20 7.09
C TYR A 60 15.07 1.09 7.55
N HIS A 61 15.57 1.91 6.61
CA HIS A 61 16.20 3.19 6.94
C HIS A 61 15.21 4.18 7.58
N ASP A 62 13.98 4.26 7.09
CA ASP A 62 12.95 5.14 7.66
C ASP A 62 12.51 4.70 9.06
N GLY A 63 12.35 3.40 9.27
CA GLY A 63 12.03 2.81 10.58
C GLY A 63 13.16 3.02 11.58
N LEU A 64 14.42 2.86 11.15
CA LEU A 64 15.60 3.11 11.97
C LEU A 64 15.75 4.59 12.35
N ALA A 65 15.26 5.50 11.49
CA ALA A 65 15.20 6.93 11.76
C ALA A 65 13.96 7.35 12.60
N GLY A 66 13.03 6.43 12.88
CA GLY A 66 11.79 6.73 13.61
C GLY A 66 10.88 7.74 12.90
N ARG A 67 10.99 7.83 11.57
CA ARG A 67 10.14 8.69 10.74
C ARG A 67 8.76 8.07 10.61
N ASP A 68 7.72 8.88 10.43
CA ASP A 68 6.41 8.32 10.10
C ASP A 68 6.48 7.51 8.79
N PRO A 69 5.88 6.31 8.73
CA PRO A 69 5.97 5.48 7.55
C PRO A 69 5.20 6.15 6.41
N ALA A 70 5.88 6.39 5.30
CA ALA A 70 5.25 7.00 4.13
C ALA A 70 4.26 5.99 3.52
N PRO A 71 2.98 6.36 3.31
CA PRO A 71 2.10 5.52 2.51
C PRO A 71 2.71 5.39 1.11
N LEU A 72 2.59 4.19 0.54
CA LEU A 72 2.93 3.92 -0.86
C LEU A 72 2.45 5.09 -1.70
N ARG A 73 3.33 5.65 -2.53
CA ARG A 73 2.94 6.61 -3.56
C ARG A 73 1.83 5.96 -4.37
N HIS A 74 0.58 6.25 -4.04
CA HIS A 74 -0.53 6.00 -4.95
C HIS A 74 -0.10 6.65 -6.27
N ARG A 75 -0.39 5.96 -7.39
CA ARG A 75 -0.25 6.55 -8.72
C ARG A 75 -0.80 7.98 -8.63
N PRO A 76 0.00 9.01 -8.95
CA PRO A 76 -0.48 10.39 -8.85
C PRO A 76 -1.83 10.48 -9.58
N PRO A 77 -2.82 11.18 -9.02
CA PRO A 77 -4.09 11.36 -9.69
C PRO A 77 -3.81 11.85 -11.11
N LEU A 78 -4.43 11.20 -12.11
CA LEU A 78 -4.26 11.67 -13.47
C LEU A 78 -4.73 13.13 -13.52
N PRO A 79 -3.95 14.04 -14.15
CA PRO A 79 -4.44 15.37 -14.45
C PRO A 79 -5.84 15.29 -15.07
N PRO A 80 -6.76 16.22 -14.77
CA PRO A 80 -8.10 16.21 -15.35
C PRO A 80 -8.06 16.17 -16.89
N ASP A 81 -7.03 16.77 -17.49
CA ASP A 81 -6.81 16.83 -18.96
C ASP A 81 -5.96 15.68 -19.51
N ALA A 82 -5.59 14.69 -18.69
CA ALA A 82 -4.79 13.59 -19.17
C ALA A 82 -5.60 12.72 -20.15
N PRO A 83 -5.03 12.37 -21.32
CA PRO A 83 -5.75 11.56 -22.30
C PRO A 83 -6.06 10.18 -21.70
N ARG A 84 -7.33 9.95 -21.39
CA ARG A 84 -7.83 8.62 -21.05
C ARG A 84 -7.76 7.79 -22.32
N SER A 85 -6.94 6.75 -22.31
CA SER A 85 -6.85 5.83 -23.44
C SER A 85 -8.18 5.11 -23.62
N ASP A 86 -8.85 5.36 -24.74
CA ASP A 86 -10.06 4.67 -25.18
C ASP A 86 -9.82 3.20 -25.59
N ARG A 87 -8.56 2.77 -25.66
CA ARG A 87 -8.21 1.40 -26.05
C ARG A 87 -8.64 0.41 -24.98
N HIS A 88 -9.25 -0.70 -25.44
CA HIS A 88 -9.56 -1.85 -24.59
C HIS A 88 -8.28 -2.38 -23.93
N PRO A 89 -8.15 -2.30 -22.59
CA PRO A 89 -6.98 -2.80 -21.89
C PRO A 89 -6.92 -4.33 -22.04
N ARG A 90 -5.75 -4.87 -22.43
CA ARG A 90 -5.56 -6.32 -22.62
C ARG A 90 -5.81 -7.16 -21.36
N SER A 91 -5.85 -6.54 -20.19
CA SER A 91 -6.15 -7.18 -18.90
C SER A 91 -7.64 -7.40 -18.66
N VAL A 92 -8.51 -6.74 -19.41
CA VAL A 92 -9.97 -6.87 -19.27
C VAL A 92 -10.45 -8.00 -20.18
N ARG A 93 -11.07 -9.03 -19.58
CA ARG A 93 -11.64 -10.18 -20.31
C ARG A 93 -13.11 -9.94 -20.64
N LEU A 94 -13.41 -8.85 -21.35
CA LEU A 94 -14.74 -8.57 -21.87
C LEU A 94 -14.74 -8.72 -23.39
N SER A 95 -15.88 -9.13 -23.95
CA SER A 95 -16.09 -9.04 -25.39
C SER A 95 -16.13 -7.58 -25.83
N ASP A 96 -15.81 -7.31 -27.09
CA ASP A 96 -15.82 -5.94 -27.64
C ASP A 96 -17.19 -5.27 -27.50
N GLU A 97 -18.29 -6.04 -27.58
CA GLU A 97 -19.66 -5.57 -27.37
C GLU A 97 -19.89 -5.13 -25.92
N HIS A 98 -19.48 -5.94 -24.94
CA HIS A 98 -19.59 -5.59 -23.53
C HIS A 98 -18.68 -4.42 -23.17
N TRP A 99 -17.50 -4.33 -23.78
CA TRP A 99 -16.60 -3.19 -23.64
C TRP A 99 -17.20 -1.90 -24.21
N ALA A 100 -17.81 -1.96 -25.40
CA ALA A 100 -18.50 -0.82 -26.01
C ALA A 100 -19.69 -0.35 -25.16
N LYS A 101 -20.43 -1.29 -24.57
CA LYS A 101 -21.52 -0.99 -23.64
C LYS A 101 -21.00 -0.26 -22.40
N LEU A 102 -19.92 -0.74 -21.77
CA LEU A 102 -19.29 -0.07 -20.63
C LEU A 102 -18.82 1.34 -20.98
N ARG A 103 -18.20 1.53 -22.15
CA ARG A 103 -17.78 2.87 -22.60
C ARG A 103 -18.96 3.82 -22.79
N ARG A 104 -20.10 3.33 -23.29
CA ARG A 104 -21.32 4.12 -23.46
C ARG A 104 -21.95 4.53 -22.13
N LEU A 105 -21.87 3.66 -21.13
CA LEU A 105 -22.43 3.90 -19.79
C LEU A 105 -21.58 4.90 -18.99
N GLY A 106 -20.27 4.94 -19.23
CA GLY A 106 -19.37 5.89 -18.59
C GLY A 106 -19.01 5.48 -17.15
N THR A 107 -18.07 6.23 -16.56
CA THR A 107 -17.52 5.93 -15.24
C THR A 107 -18.54 6.15 -14.12
N ASP A 108 -19.37 7.19 -14.21
CA ASP A 108 -20.38 7.53 -13.20
C ASP A 108 -21.46 6.45 -13.03
N TRP A 109 -21.81 5.75 -14.12
CA TRP A 109 -22.71 4.61 -14.06
C TRP A 109 -22.06 3.42 -13.35
N LEU A 110 -20.77 3.18 -13.62
CA LEU A 110 -20.02 2.08 -13.02
C LEU A 110 -19.85 2.29 -11.51
N GLU A 111 -19.55 3.52 -11.07
CA GLU A 111 -19.45 3.88 -9.65
C GLU A 111 -20.75 3.58 -8.91
N ARG A 112 -21.89 4.05 -9.45
CA ARG A 112 -23.22 3.76 -8.86
C ARG A 112 -23.57 2.27 -8.88
N ALA A 113 -23.15 1.53 -9.90
CA ALA A 113 -23.39 0.10 -9.98
C ALA A 113 -22.56 -0.70 -8.98
N ILE A 114 -21.33 -0.25 -8.67
CA ILE A 114 -20.48 -0.83 -7.63
C ILE A 114 -21.08 -0.53 -6.25
N ASP A 115 -21.45 0.73 -6.00
CA ASP A 115 -22.05 1.14 -4.72
C ASP A 115 -23.36 0.37 -4.45
N GLY A 116 -24.23 0.24 -5.46
CA GLY A 116 -25.49 -0.51 -5.33
C GLY A 116 -25.32 -2.03 -5.22
N ALA A 117 -24.20 -2.60 -5.69
CA ALA A 117 -23.93 -4.03 -5.55
C ALA A 117 -23.60 -4.41 -4.10
N ASP A 118 -22.99 -3.50 -3.33
CA ASP A 118 -22.70 -3.70 -1.91
C ASP A 118 -23.97 -3.64 -1.04
N GLU A 119 -25.00 -2.93 -1.51
CA GLU A 119 -26.30 -2.78 -0.82
C GLU A 119 -27.27 -3.96 -1.07
N THR A 120 -26.92 -4.95 -1.91
CA THR A 120 -27.82 -6.05 -2.32
C THR A 120 -27.52 -7.39 -1.66
N GLU A 121 -27.31 -7.43 -0.34
CA GLU A 121 -27.49 -8.65 0.46
C GLU A 121 -28.53 -8.45 1.59
N PRO A 122 -29.83 -8.63 1.29
CA PRO A 122 -30.79 -9.08 2.30
C PRO A 122 -31.18 -10.54 2.04
N GLY A 123 -30.65 -11.43 2.89
CA GLY A 123 -31.34 -12.65 3.32
C GLY A 123 -31.78 -13.67 2.26
N ASN A 124 -30.90 -14.61 1.92
CA ASN A 124 -31.34 -15.93 1.47
C ASN A 124 -31.76 -16.78 2.67
N ALA A 125 -32.95 -16.50 3.22
CA ALA A 125 -33.66 -17.45 4.07
C ALA A 125 -34.39 -18.43 3.15
N ARG A 126 -33.86 -19.65 3.07
CA ARG A 126 -34.53 -20.82 2.52
C ARG A 126 -34.81 -21.80 3.65
#